data_AF-A0A955C652-F1
#
_entry.id   AF-A0A955C652-F1
#
_cell.length_a   1.000
_cell.length_b   1.000
_cell.length_c   1.000
_cell.angle_alpha   90.00
_cell.angle_beta   90.00
_cell.angle_gamma   90.00
#
_symmetry.space_group_name_H-M   'P 1'
#
loop_
_entity.id
_entity.type
_entity.pdbx_description
1 polymer ?
#
loop_
_entity_poly.entity_id
_entity_poly.type
_entity_poly.pdbx_seq_one_letter_code
_entity_poly.pdbx_strand_id
1 'polypeptide(L)'
;MTRPKTHVTGPVLAALTLMALSVGCVKRAEIIAVMPDGKVELVTFFNGDKDDVLGGSDPARPAGDPPPSAAAGWVVNSKDGKDGDKEKTTVAATMSLNAGAALPTTYADPNSAVASAATRFNTQIAIEERDNGTYYHFKRTYLRRRWAPFEFHRKQILESDNIKKLMENDPKTMSPADRKVVVDAMVAVETEQQIELLDMAISRVGNGVPQLAQLAATQQIREFTSQAGLGEKIMEPLMSSNGPQTAPALEANLHARIDAAVATPLTD
;
A
#
# COMPACT_ATOMS: atom_id res chain seq x y z
N MET A 1 -18.85 55.96 2.57
CA MET A 1 -18.87 54.56 3.08
C MET A 1 -17.46 53.99 2.96
N THR A 2 -16.72 54.01 4.05
CA THR A 2 -15.32 53.56 4.13
C THR A 2 -15.29 52.08 4.50
N ARG A 3 -14.75 51.22 3.64
CA ARG A 3 -14.54 49.80 3.94
C ARG A 3 -13.52 49.65 5.09
N PRO A 4 -13.80 48.85 6.12
CA PRO A 4 -12.83 48.59 7.18
C PRO A 4 -11.66 47.78 6.61
N LYS A 5 -10.43 48.22 6.90
CA LYS A 5 -9.21 47.46 6.65
C LYS A 5 -9.15 46.32 7.68
N THR A 6 -9.58 45.12 7.28
CA THR A 6 -9.32 43.92 8.06
C THR A 6 -7.83 43.57 7.90
N HIS A 7 -7.06 43.84 8.94
CA HIS A 7 -5.74 43.24 9.10
C HIS A 7 -5.95 41.73 9.31
N VAL A 8 -5.87 40.95 8.24
CA VAL A 8 -5.76 39.49 8.33
C VAL A 8 -4.33 39.21 8.79
N THR A 9 -4.11 39.29 10.09
CA THR A 9 -2.98 38.61 10.74
C THR A 9 -3.16 37.12 10.41
N GLY A 10 -2.38 36.64 9.44
CA GLY A 10 -2.44 35.26 9.00
C GLY A 10 -2.29 34.29 10.18
N PRO A 11 -3.01 33.16 10.19
CA PRO A 11 -2.83 32.17 11.22
C PRO A 11 -1.40 31.63 11.11
N VAL A 12 -0.53 32.05 12.02
CA VAL A 12 0.75 31.40 12.27
C VAL A 12 0.40 29.99 12.75
N LEU A 13 0.59 29.04 11.86
CA LEU A 13 0.31 27.62 12.00
C LEU A 13 1.20 27.03 13.12
N ALA A 14 0.81 27.25 14.37
CA ALA A 14 1.42 26.63 15.55
C ALA A 14 0.86 25.21 15.73
N ALA A 15 1.17 24.33 14.77
CA ALA A 15 0.76 22.93 14.79
C ALA A 15 1.99 22.02 14.73
N LEU A 16 2.94 22.20 15.67
CA LEU A 16 4.22 21.51 15.65
C LEU A 16 4.66 21.01 17.03
N THR A 17 3.77 20.35 17.78
CA THR A 17 4.16 19.82 19.10
C THR A 17 3.43 18.54 19.53
N LEU A 18 3.24 17.56 18.65
CA LEU A 18 2.70 16.25 19.06
C LEU A 18 3.27 15.04 18.27
N MET A 19 4.59 14.93 18.11
CA MET A 19 5.23 13.78 17.43
C MET A 19 6.17 12.93 18.31
N ALA A 20 6.23 13.16 19.63
CA ALA A 20 7.40 12.74 20.39
C ALA A 20 7.51 11.25 20.84
N LEU A 21 6.49 10.37 20.74
CA LEU A 21 6.52 9.13 21.58
C LEU A 21 6.17 7.77 20.94
N SER A 22 6.37 7.54 19.64
CA SER A 22 6.37 6.17 19.09
C SER A 22 7.68 5.82 18.39
N VAL A 23 8.30 4.72 18.81
CA VAL A 23 9.54 4.15 18.27
C VAL A 23 9.17 3.10 17.22
N GLY A 24 9.76 3.17 16.02
CA GLY A 24 9.67 2.13 14.99
C GLY A 24 8.54 2.24 13.94
N CYS A 25 7.77 3.33 13.93
CA CYS A 25 6.74 3.57 12.89
C CYS A 25 6.98 4.91 12.19
N VAL A 26 6.75 4.96 10.86
CA VAL A 26 6.63 6.22 10.12
C VAL A 26 5.43 7.00 10.67
N LYS A 27 5.70 8.16 11.27
CA LYS A 27 4.68 9.10 11.72
C LYS A 27 4.27 9.95 10.54
N ARG A 28 2.96 10.01 10.30
CA ARG A 28 2.36 10.90 9.30
C ARG A 28 1.42 11.87 10.00
N ALA A 29 1.64 13.16 9.79
CA ALA A 29 0.68 14.20 10.14
C ALA A 29 0.23 14.91 8.86
N GLU A 30 -1.01 15.37 8.85
CA GLU A 30 -1.57 16.12 7.72
C GLU A 30 -2.48 17.23 8.24
N ILE A 31 -2.36 18.40 7.62
CA ILE A 31 -3.18 19.57 7.86
C ILE A 31 -3.79 19.95 6.51
N ILE A 32 -5.10 20.20 6.51
CA ILE A 32 -5.86 20.58 5.33
C ILE A 32 -6.65 21.82 5.71
N ALA A 33 -6.24 22.96 5.18
CA ALA A 33 -6.90 24.23 5.41
C ALA A 33 -7.73 24.59 4.18
N VAL A 34 -9.03 24.78 4.37
CA VAL A 34 -9.95 25.28 3.33
C VAL A 34 -10.23 26.75 3.63
N MET A 35 -9.82 27.62 2.71
CA MET A 35 -9.93 29.07 2.86
C MET A 35 -11.31 29.56 2.42
N PRO A 36 -11.76 30.75 2.86
CA PRO A 36 -13.07 31.29 2.49
C PRO A 36 -13.28 31.52 0.99
N ASP A 37 -12.20 31.67 0.22
CA ASP A 37 -12.24 31.80 -1.24
C ASP A 37 -12.26 30.43 -1.96
N GLY A 38 -12.37 29.33 -1.21
CA GLY A 38 -12.38 27.96 -1.71
C GLY A 38 -11.00 27.38 -2.00
N LYS A 39 -9.91 28.13 -1.79
CA LYS A 39 -8.55 27.57 -1.90
C LYS A 39 -8.30 26.53 -0.83
N VAL A 40 -7.45 25.57 -1.15
CA VAL A 40 -7.05 24.49 -0.23
C VAL A 40 -5.54 24.50 -0.08
N GLU A 41 -5.07 24.53 1.17
CA GLU A 41 -3.68 24.30 1.52
C GLU A 41 -3.54 22.95 2.20
N LEU A 42 -2.68 22.10 1.63
CA LEU A 42 -2.33 20.80 2.17
C LEU A 42 -0.92 20.90 2.73
N VAL A 43 -0.73 20.48 3.98
CA VAL A 43 0.58 20.34 4.61
C VAL A 43 0.68 18.94 5.16
N THR A 44 1.72 18.21 4.80
CA THR A 44 1.96 16.88 5.36
C THR A 44 3.38 16.73 5.86
N PHE A 45 3.52 15.96 6.93
CA PHE A 45 4.78 15.68 7.58
C PHE A 45 4.94 14.17 7.71
N PHE A 46 6.09 13.67 7.29
CA PHE A 46 6.53 12.30 7.48
C PHE A 46 7.78 12.33 8.35
N ASN A 47 7.83 11.50 9.39
CA ASN A 47 8.99 11.39 10.27
C ASN A 47 9.20 9.91 10.65
N GLY A 48 10.42 9.41 10.52
CA GLY A 48 10.73 8.01 10.82
C GLY A 48 12.17 7.64 10.48
N ASP A 49 12.46 6.34 10.53
CA ASP A 49 13.72 5.78 10.02
C ASP A 49 13.83 6.15 8.53
N LYS A 50 15.00 6.58 8.09
CA LYS A 50 15.20 7.11 6.74
C LYS A 50 14.80 6.11 5.66
N ASP A 51 15.17 4.84 5.87
CA ASP A 51 14.79 3.75 4.98
C ASP A 51 13.28 3.54 4.95
N ASP A 52 12.59 3.59 6.09
CA ASP A 52 11.13 3.40 6.09
C ASP A 52 10.37 4.55 5.40
N VAL A 53 10.87 5.79 5.53
CA VAL A 53 10.23 6.98 4.95
C VAL A 53 10.56 7.13 3.47
N LEU A 54 11.81 6.93 3.07
CA LEU A 54 12.26 7.12 1.68
C LEU A 54 12.18 5.85 0.84
N GLY A 55 11.91 4.72 1.49
CA GLY A 55 11.59 3.49 0.81
C GLY A 55 12.65 2.40 0.79
N GLY A 56 13.72 2.59 1.54
CA GLY A 56 14.81 1.64 1.73
C GLY A 56 15.63 1.42 0.46
N SER A 57 16.83 0.90 0.64
CA SER A 57 17.67 0.41 -0.45
C SER A 57 17.29 -0.99 -0.92
N ASP A 58 16.33 -1.65 -0.25
CA ASP A 58 15.91 -3.02 -0.56
C ASP A 58 14.87 -3.03 -1.69
N PRO A 59 15.24 -3.40 -2.93
CA PRO A 59 14.30 -3.45 -4.03
C PRO A 59 13.19 -4.49 -3.83
N ALA A 60 13.35 -5.44 -2.89
CA ALA A 60 12.34 -6.43 -2.54
C ALA A 60 11.31 -5.93 -1.51
N ARG A 61 11.54 -4.75 -0.91
CA ARG A 61 10.58 -4.05 -0.06
C ARG A 61 10.18 -2.76 -0.77
N PRO A 62 9.09 -2.76 -1.56
CA PRO A 62 8.60 -1.52 -2.13
C PRO A 62 8.40 -0.53 -0.99
N ALA A 63 9.05 0.62 -1.13
CA ALA A 63 8.94 1.76 -0.23
C ALA A 63 7.53 1.88 0.36
N GLY A 64 7.41 1.93 1.69
CA GLY A 64 6.12 1.88 2.39
C GLY A 64 5.00 2.74 1.76
N ASP A 65 4.80 3.97 2.24
CA ASP A 65 4.07 4.99 1.47
C ASP A 65 5.13 5.90 0.88
N PRO A 66 5.21 6.11 -0.44
CA PRO A 66 6.12 7.12 -0.95
C PRO A 66 5.72 8.48 -0.37
N PRO A 67 6.69 9.27 0.13
CA PRO A 67 6.41 10.61 0.59
C PRO A 67 6.02 11.50 -0.60
N PRO A 68 5.38 12.65 -0.35
CA PRO A 68 5.08 13.61 -1.39
C PRO A 68 6.34 14.02 -2.16
N SER A 69 6.18 14.21 -3.47
CA SER A 69 7.29 14.57 -4.36
C SER A 69 7.03 15.88 -5.09
N ALA A 70 8.12 16.58 -5.44
CA ALA A 70 8.04 17.76 -6.27
C ALA A 70 7.46 17.46 -7.67
N ALA A 71 7.69 16.26 -8.20
CA ALA A 71 7.12 15.81 -9.46
C ALA A 71 5.58 15.73 -9.43
N ALA A 72 4.99 15.45 -8.25
CA ALA A 72 3.55 15.48 -8.03
C ALA A 72 3.00 16.90 -7.72
N GLY A 73 3.82 17.95 -7.83
CA GLY A 73 3.42 19.34 -7.60
C GLY A 73 3.50 19.80 -6.13
N TRP A 74 4.17 19.05 -5.27
CA TRP A 74 4.41 19.45 -3.87
C TRP A 74 5.65 20.32 -3.74
N VAL A 75 5.63 21.30 -2.85
CA VAL A 75 6.85 21.95 -2.35
C VAL A 75 7.38 21.12 -1.19
N VAL A 76 8.49 20.42 -1.41
CA VAL A 76 9.03 19.42 -0.46
C VAL A 76 10.30 19.95 0.20
N ASN A 77 10.36 19.83 1.52
CA ASN A 77 11.54 20.09 2.33
C ASN A 77 11.86 18.83 3.15
N SER A 78 13.08 18.33 3.05
CA SER A 78 13.55 17.21 3.86
C SER A 78 14.66 17.65 4.82
N LYS A 79 14.68 17.01 5.99
CA LYS A 79 15.74 17.16 6.98
C LYS A 79 16.12 15.79 7.52
N ASP A 80 17.36 15.42 7.29
CA ASP A 80 17.94 14.21 7.86
C ASP A 80 18.50 14.50 9.26
N GLY A 81 18.53 13.47 10.09
CA GLY A 81 19.06 13.50 11.44
C GLY A 81 19.45 12.11 11.92
N LYS A 82 19.89 12.03 13.17
CA LYS A 82 20.21 10.77 13.84
C LYS A 82 19.48 10.70 15.17
N ASP A 83 19.02 9.51 15.52
CA ASP A 83 18.41 9.17 16.80
C ASP A 83 19.07 7.87 17.29
N GLY A 84 20.08 8.02 18.15
CA GLY A 84 21.05 6.96 18.42
C GLY A 84 21.82 6.56 17.17
N ASP A 85 21.84 5.26 16.87
CA ASP A 85 22.52 4.69 15.70
C ASP A 85 21.67 4.69 14.42
N LYS A 86 20.41 5.14 14.50
CA LYS A 86 19.48 5.12 13.37
C LYS A 86 19.45 6.46 12.64
N GLU A 87 19.55 6.40 11.31
CA GLU A 87 19.26 7.55 10.46
C GLU A 87 17.75 7.84 10.46
N LYS A 88 17.40 9.08 10.76
CA LYS A 88 16.02 9.57 10.72
C LYS A 88 15.89 10.57 9.58
N THR A 89 14.72 10.62 8.97
CA THR A 89 14.38 11.70 8.04
C THR A 89 13.03 12.28 8.39
N THR A 90 12.91 13.60 8.21
CA THR A 90 11.65 14.32 8.28
C THR A 90 11.38 14.95 6.93
N VAL A 91 10.24 14.63 6.32
CA VAL A 91 9.78 15.24 5.07
C VAL A 91 8.57 16.08 5.37
N ALA A 92 8.67 17.39 5.15
CA ALA A 92 7.57 18.34 5.20
C ALA A 92 7.22 18.75 3.76
N ALA A 93 5.96 18.60 3.37
CA ALA A 93 5.52 18.95 2.03
C ALA A 93 4.27 19.83 2.08
N THR A 94 4.22 20.83 1.21
CA THR A 94 3.05 21.71 1.06
C THR A 94 2.53 21.71 -0.37
N MET A 95 1.21 21.84 -0.52
CA MET A 95 0.56 21.99 -1.82
C MET A 95 -0.60 22.97 -1.67
N SER A 96 -0.63 23.98 -2.53
CA SER A 96 -1.71 24.97 -2.59
C SER A 96 -2.53 24.74 -3.85
N LEU A 97 -3.85 24.64 -3.69
CA LEU A 97 -4.80 24.35 -4.75
C LEU A 97 -5.83 25.47 -4.84
N ASN A 98 -6.15 25.88 -6.07
CA ASN A 98 -7.20 26.87 -6.32
C ASN A 98 -8.59 26.27 -6.03
N ALA A 99 -9.57 27.13 -5.82
CA ALA A 99 -10.96 26.71 -5.69
C ALA A 99 -11.41 25.87 -6.90
N GLY A 100 -12.06 24.74 -6.62
CA GLY A 100 -12.52 23.80 -7.64
C GLY A 100 -11.42 22.92 -8.26
N ALA A 101 -10.15 23.09 -7.89
CA ALA A 101 -9.10 22.18 -8.32
C ALA A 101 -9.30 20.79 -7.71
N ALA A 102 -8.99 19.74 -8.48
CA ALA A 102 -9.03 18.38 -7.98
C ALA A 102 -7.98 18.19 -6.88
N LEU A 103 -8.41 17.64 -5.74
CA LEU A 103 -7.51 17.28 -4.65
C LEU A 103 -6.69 16.05 -5.03
N PRO A 104 -5.42 15.93 -4.58
CA PRO A 104 -4.62 14.75 -4.85
C PRO A 104 -5.30 13.52 -4.23
N THR A 105 -5.15 12.38 -4.92
CA THR A 105 -5.65 11.07 -4.46
C THR A 105 -4.54 10.14 -3.98
N THR A 106 -3.29 10.60 -4.05
CA THR A 106 -2.08 9.94 -3.53
C THR A 106 -0.97 10.97 -3.33
N TYR A 107 0.06 10.64 -2.56
CA TYR A 107 1.27 11.45 -2.44
C TYR A 107 2.31 11.12 -3.51
N ALA A 108 2.23 9.93 -4.10
CA ALA A 108 3.17 9.46 -5.11
C ALA A 108 3.11 10.32 -6.38
N ASP A 109 4.26 10.48 -7.04
CA ASP A 109 4.31 10.89 -8.44
C ASP A 109 3.50 9.91 -9.29
N PRO A 110 2.48 10.36 -10.06
CA PRO A 110 1.68 9.48 -10.90
C PRO A 110 2.50 8.72 -11.96
N ASN A 111 3.69 9.21 -12.32
CA ASN A 111 4.60 8.58 -13.28
C ASN A 111 5.59 7.60 -12.63
N SER A 112 5.59 7.51 -11.30
CA SER A 112 6.47 6.59 -10.59
C SER A 112 5.97 5.15 -10.67
N ALA A 113 6.89 4.20 -10.81
CA ALA A 113 6.57 2.77 -10.78
C ALA A 113 5.84 2.34 -9.50
N VAL A 114 6.10 3.03 -8.37
CA VAL A 114 5.46 2.72 -7.08
C VAL A 114 4.11 3.42 -6.88
N ALA A 115 3.66 4.27 -7.82
CA ALA A 115 2.39 4.99 -7.71
C ALA A 115 1.16 4.07 -7.62
N SER A 116 1.24 2.91 -8.25
CA SER A 116 0.20 1.87 -8.22
C SER A 116 0.08 1.21 -6.83
N ALA A 117 1.18 1.18 -6.07
CA ALA A 117 1.31 0.58 -4.75
C ALA A 117 1.14 1.59 -3.60
N ALA A 118 1.23 2.88 -3.88
CA ALA A 118 1.09 3.96 -2.90
C ALA A 118 -0.30 3.98 -2.22
N THR A 119 -0.37 4.55 -1.02
CA THR A 119 -1.67 4.78 -0.37
C THR A 119 -2.52 5.67 -1.25
N ARG A 120 -3.78 5.26 -1.43
CA ARG A 120 -4.80 6.03 -2.10
C ARG A 120 -5.76 6.59 -1.08
N PHE A 121 -6.25 7.79 -1.36
CA PHE A 121 -7.29 8.41 -0.57
C PHE A 121 -8.24 9.17 -1.49
N ASN A 122 -9.51 9.17 -1.13
CA ASN A 122 -10.49 10.06 -1.73
C ASN A 122 -10.76 11.20 -0.75
N THR A 123 -10.70 12.44 -1.25
CA THR A 123 -10.94 13.64 -0.45
C THR A 123 -12.12 14.40 -1.04
N GLN A 124 -13.14 14.62 -0.22
CA GLN A 124 -14.35 15.34 -0.58
C GLN A 124 -14.49 16.56 0.32
N ILE A 125 -14.76 17.71 -0.31
CA ILE A 125 -15.15 18.94 0.37
C ILE A 125 -16.54 19.28 -0.13
N ALA A 126 -17.51 19.33 0.77
CA ALA A 126 -18.85 19.83 0.47
C ALA A 126 -19.04 21.17 1.17
N ILE A 127 -19.60 22.15 0.45
CA ILE A 127 -19.91 23.47 0.99
C ILE A 127 -21.42 23.51 1.19
N GLU A 128 -21.84 23.83 2.40
CA GLU A 128 -23.24 23.98 2.76
C GLU A 128 -23.50 25.42 3.21
N GLU A 129 -24.32 26.14 2.46
CA GLU A 129 -24.78 27.47 2.82
C GLU A 129 -26.07 27.34 3.64
N ARG A 130 -26.08 27.96 4.83
CA ARG A 130 -27.25 28.07 5.71
C ARG A 130 -27.48 29.54 6.04
N ASP A 131 -28.67 29.88 6.53
CA ASP A 131 -29.02 31.25 6.94
C ASP A 131 -28.05 31.86 7.97
N ASN A 132 -27.39 31.00 8.76
CA ASN A 132 -26.44 31.41 9.80
C ASN A 132 -24.96 31.32 9.40
N GLY A 133 -24.65 30.95 8.15
CA GLY A 133 -23.27 30.94 7.63
C GLY A 133 -22.96 29.79 6.67
N THR A 134 -21.69 29.72 6.28
CA THR A 134 -21.16 28.71 5.36
C THR A 134 -20.40 27.63 6.15
N TYR A 135 -20.76 26.37 5.92
CA TYR A 135 -20.15 25.21 6.56
C TYR A 135 -19.37 24.41 5.53
N TYR A 136 -18.13 24.05 5.86
CA TYR A 136 -17.26 23.24 5.02
C TYR A 136 -17.17 21.84 5.62
N HIS A 137 -17.71 20.85 4.91
CA HIS A 137 -17.68 19.45 5.29
C HIS A 137 -16.51 18.77 4.61
N PHE A 138 -15.51 18.39 5.40
CA PHE A 138 -14.34 17.68 4.93
C PHE A 138 -14.46 16.19 5.22
N LYS A 139 -14.28 15.34 4.19
CA LYS A 139 -14.19 13.89 4.34
C LYS A 139 -13.00 13.35 3.56
N ARG A 140 -12.11 12.63 4.25
CA ARG A 140 -11.07 11.82 3.60
C ARG A 140 -11.25 10.36 3.92
N THR A 141 -11.26 9.53 2.88
CA THR A 141 -11.33 8.07 3.00
C THR A 141 -10.02 7.48 2.51
N TYR A 142 -9.26 6.91 3.43
CA TYR A 142 -8.05 6.16 3.11
C TYR A 142 -8.41 4.77 2.62
N LEU A 143 -7.92 4.43 1.43
CA LEU A 143 -8.08 3.11 0.86
C LEU A 143 -6.91 2.23 1.30
N ARG A 144 -7.19 0.95 1.55
CA ARG A 144 -6.14 -0.05 1.77
C ARG A 144 -5.20 -0.08 0.55
N ARG A 145 -3.89 -0.22 0.79
CA ARG A 145 -2.93 -0.40 -0.31
C ARG A 145 -3.23 -1.73 -1.00
N ARG A 146 -3.07 -1.77 -2.32
CA ARG A 146 -3.39 -2.97 -3.11
C ARG A 146 -2.55 -4.18 -2.69
N TRP A 147 -1.29 -3.97 -2.32
CA TRP A 147 -0.39 -5.04 -1.88
C TRP A 147 -0.54 -5.42 -0.40
N ALA A 148 -1.24 -4.63 0.42
CA ALA A 148 -1.28 -4.84 1.86
C ALA A 148 -1.84 -6.22 2.28
N PRO A 149 -2.90 -6.75 1.65
CA PRO A 149 -3.38 -8.11 1.97
C PRO A 149 -2.35 -9.19 1.61
N PHE A 150 -1.62 -9.03 0.51
CA PHE A 150 -0.58 -9.97 0.07
C PHE A 150 0.59 -10.05 1.07
N GLU A 151 1.02 -8.89 1.55
CA GLU A 151 2.08 -8.79 2.56
C GLU A 151 1.61 -9.30 3.92
N PHE A 152 0.31 -9.17 4.25
CA PHE A 152 -0.25 -9.73 5.48
C PHE A 152 -0.05 -11.26 5.55
N HIS A 153 -0.40 -11.99 4.49
CA HIS A 153 -0.20 -13.45 4.45
C HIS A 153 1.27 -13.84 4.50
N ARG A 154 2.12 -13.12 3.74
CA ARG A 154 3.57 -13.33 3.78
C ARG A 154 4.13 -13.16 5.18
N LYS A 155 3.77 -12.09 5.89
CA LYS A 155 4.22 -11.85 7.27
C LYS A 155 3.69 -12.90 8.23
N GLN A 156 2.39 -13.20 8.17
CA GLN A 156 1.77 -14.17 9.06
C GLN A 156 2.42 -15.56 8.95
N ILE A 157 2.79 -15.97 7.73
CA ILE A 157 3.30 -17.31 7.44
C ILE A 157 4.84 -17.34 7.53
N LEU A 158 5.55 -16.49 6.78
CA LEU A 158 7.01 -16.55 6.67
C LEU A 158 7.75 -15.86 7.79
N GLU A 159 7.16 -14.84 8.44
CA GLU A 159 7.76 -14.20 9.60
C GLU A 159 7.40 -14.89 10.92
N SER A 160 6.73 -16.04 10.88
CA SER A 160 6.57 -16.91 12.04
C SER A 160 7.94 -17.40 12.55
N ASP A 161 8.12 -17.47 13.87
CA ASP A 161 9.44 -17.72 14.48
C ASP A 161 10.14 -18.99 13.97
N ASN A 162 9.38 -20.04 13.67
CA ASN A 162 9.92 -21.29 13.13
C ASN A 162 10.35 -21.15 11.66
N ILE A 163 9.49 -20.61 10.80
CA ILE A 163 9.78 -20.49 9.37
C ILE A 163 10.91 -19.50 9.14
N LYS A 164 10.88 -18.36 9.85
CA LYS A 164 11.91 -17.33 9.75
C LYS A 164 13.30 -17.88 10.08
N LYS A 165 13.44 -18.64 11.17
CA LYS A 165 14.70 -19.30 11.55
C LYS A 165 15.16 -20.31 10.49
N LEU A 166 14.24 -21.07 9.90
CA LEU A 166 14.59 -21.99 8.84
C LEU A 166 15.08 -21.24 7.59
N MET A 167 14.44 -20.13 7.22
CA MET A 167 14.82 -19.30 6.07
C MET A 167 16.16 -18.58 6.23
N GLU A 168 16.67 -18.41 7.45
CA GLU A 168 17.99 -17.86 7.73
C GLU A 168 19.13 -18.86 7.42
N ASN A 169 18.84 -20.16 7.30
CA ASN A 169 19.83 -21.18 6.94
C ASN A 169 20.08 -21.22 5.43
N ASP A 170 21.29 -21.64 5.02
CA ASP A 170 21.56 -21.91 3.60
C ASP A 170 20.67 -23.07 3.11
N PRO A 171 19.80 -22.86 2.10
CA PRO A 171 18.93 -23.90 1.54
C PRO A 171 19.66 -25.19 1.17
N LYS A 172 20.95 -25.10 0.78
CA LYS A 172 21.78 -26.27 0.43
C LYS A 172 22.15 -27.13 1.63
N THR A 173 22.17 -26.55 2.82
CA THR A 173 22.49 -27.25 4.07
C THR A 173 21.27 -27.70 4.85
N MET A 174 20.06 -27.27 4.46
CA MET A 174 18.82 -27.67 5.12
C MET A 174 18.58 -29.17 4.97
N SER A 175 18.07 -29.80 6.02
CA SER A 175 17.57 -31.17 5.93
C SER A 175 16.38 -31.23 4.95
N PRO A 176 16.10 -32.39 4.32
CA PRO A 176 14.94 -32.54 3.46
C PRO A 176 13.61 -32.19 4.16
N ALA A 177 13.50 -32.47 5.47
CA ALA A 177 12.32 -32.15 6.27
C ALA A 177 12.15 -30.64 6.46
N ASP A 178 13.21 -29.93 6.84
CA ASP A 178 13.19 -28.47 7.02
C ASP A 178 12.90 -27.75 5.69
N ARG A 179 13.53 -28.22 4.61
CA ARG A 179 13.27 -27.71 3.27
C ARG A 179 11.80 -27.87 2.91
N LYS A 180 11.20 -29.03 3.22
CA LYS A 180 9.77 -29.25 2.99
C LYS A 180 8.92 -28.25 3.76
N VAL A 181 9.24 -27.97 5.03
CA VAL A 181 8.51 -27.00 5.85
C VAL A 181 8.56 -25.58 5.25
N VAL A 182 9.73 -25.14 4.78
CA VAL A 182 9.88 -23.84 4.12
C VAL A 182 9.11 -23.80 2.79
N VAL A 183 9.21 -24.86 1.98
CA VAL A 183 8.47 -24.99 0.72
C VAL A 183 6.97 -24.92 0.95
N ASP A 184 6.45 -25.70 1.90
CA ASP A 184 5.02 -25.72 2.24
C ASP A 184 4.54 -24.33 2.70
N ALA A 185 5.36 -23.61 3.46
CA ALA A 185 5.06 -22.24 3.90
C ALA A 185 5.01 -21.26 2.72
N MET A 186 5.94 -21.36 1.76
CA MET A 186 5.91 -20.52 0.54
C MET A 186 4.69 -20.84 -0.33
N VAL A 187 4.34 -22.11 -0.49
CA VAL A 187 3.13 -22.54 -1.20
C VAL A 187 1.88 -22.00 -0.51
N ALA A 188 1.85 -22.00 0.83
CA ALA A 188 0.74 -21.44 1.58
C ALA A 188 0.59 -19.92 1.35
N VAL A 189 1.69 -19.16 1.35
CA VAL A 189 1.66 -17.73 1.00
C VAL A 189 1.10 -17.52 -0.40
N GLU A 190 1.64 -18.21 -1.39
CA GLU A 190 1.19 -18.09 -2.78
C GLU A 190 -0.30 -18.42 -2.91
N THR A 191 -0.75 -19.48 -2.24
CA THR A 191 -2.17 -19.88 -2.24
C THR A 191 -3.07 -18.76 -1.72
N GLU A 192 -2.75 -18.17 -0.58
CA GLU A 192 -3.56 -17.10 0.01
C GLU A 192 -3.50 -15.81 -0.82
N GLN A 193 -2.35 -15.51 -1.45
CA GLN A 193 -2.23 -14.39 -2.39
C GLN A 193 -3.14 -14.57 -3.62
N GLN A 194 -3.21 -15.79 -4.17
CA GLN A 194 -4.09 -16.08 -5.29
C GLN A 194 -5.58 -16.02 -4.92
N ILE A 195 -5.92 -16.39 -3.68
CA ILE A 195 -7.29 -16.23 -3.15
C ILE A 195 -7.65 -14.74 -3.04
N GLU A 196 -6.75 -13.88 -2.54
CA GLU A 196 -7.03 -12.43 -2.51
C GLU A 196 -7.20 -11.86 -3.93
N LEU A 197 -6.41 -12.32 -4.92
CA LEU A 197 -6.61 -11.92 -6.31
C LEU A 197 -7.98 -12.32 -6.85
N LEU A 198 -8.44 -13.52 -6.52
CA LEU A 198 -9.77 -14.00 -6.88
C LEU A 198 -10.85 -13.12 -6.23
N ASP A 199 -10.76 -12.83 -4.94
CA ASP A 199 -11.72 -11.97 -4.23
C ASP A 199 -11.75 -10.55 -4.81
N MET A 200 -10.58 -10.01 -5.18
CA MET A 200 -10.46 -8.73 -5.88
C MET A 200 -11.10 -8.77 -7.27
N ALA A 201 -10.98 -9.87 -8.01
CA ALA A 201 -11.59 -10.04 -9.32
C ALA A 201 -13.12 -10.14 -9.22
N ILE A 202 -13.64 -10.96 -8.30
CA ILE A 202 -15.08 -11.09 -8.00
C ILE A 202 -15.67 -9.73 -7.63
N SER A 203 -15.01 -8.99 -6.73
CA SER A 203 -15.45 -7.67 -6.29
C SER A 203 -15.55 -6.63 -7.44
N ARG A 204 -14.78 -6.80 -8.53
CA ARG A 204 -14.86 -5.93 -9.72
C ARG A 204 -16.01 -6.28 -10.64
N VAL A 205 -16.36 -7.57 -10.74
CA VAL A 205 -17.52 -8.04 -11.51
C VAL A 205 -18.83 -7.71 -10.78
N GLY A 206 -18.77 -7.49 -9.47
CA GLY A 206 -19.90 -7.11 -8.62
C GLY A 206 -20.68 -8.33 -8.11
N ASN A 207 -21.88 -8.11 -7.57
CA ASN A 207 -22.72 -9.16 -6.95
C ASN A 207 -23.26 -10.22 -7.93
N GLY A 208 -22.77 -10.26 -9.17
CA GLY A 208 -23.25 -11.15 -10.22
C GLY A 208 -22.63 -12.55 -10.21
N VAL A 209 -21.56 -12.79 -9.43
CA VAL A 209 -20.89 -14.10 -9.37
C VAL A 209 -21.56 -14.99 -8.32
N PRO A 210 -22.17 -16.14 -8.67
CA PRO A 210 -22.79 -17.04 -7.71
C PRO A 210 -21.79 -17.56 -6.67
N GLN A 211 -22.21 -17.69 -5.40
CA GLN A 211 -21.34 -18.17 -4.31
C GLN A 211 -20.68 -19.53 -4.62
N LEU A 212 -21.40 -20.44 -5.29
CA LEU A 212 -20.85 -21.74 -5.69
C LEU A 212 -19.69 -21.62 -6.68
N ALA A 213 -19.75 -20.68 -7.63
CA ALA A 213 -18.65 -20.43 -8.56
C ALA A 213 -17.42 -19.86 -7.85
N GLN A 214 -17.63 -19.00 -6.84
CA GLN A 214 -16.54 -18.48 -6.01
C GLN A 214 -15.85 -19.60 -5.21
N LEU A 215 -16.64 -20.48 -4.58
CA LEU A 215 -16.13 -21.63 -3.83
C LEU A 215 -15.37 -22.60 -4.75
N ALA A 216 -15.90 -22.88 -5.94
CA ALA A 216 -15.24 -23.75 -6.92
C ALA A 216 -13.90 -23.16 -7.39
N ALA A 217 -13.83 -21.86 -7.69
CA ALA A 217 -12.59 -21.19 -8.07
C ALA A 217 -11.55 -21.22 -6.94
N THR A 218 -11.96 -20.94 -5.70
CA THR A 218 -11.08 -21.05 -4.52
C THR A 218 -10.56 -22.47 -4.33
N GLN A 219 -11.42 -23.49 -4.47
CA GLN A 219 -10.99 -24.89 -4.40
C GLN A 219 -9.97 -25.23 -5.50
N GLN A 220 -10.20 -24.78 -6.73
CA GLN A 220 -9.26 -24.99 -7.83
C GLN A 220 -7.89 -24.33 -7.57
N ILE A 221 -7.85 -23.14 -6.97
CA ILE A 221 -6.59 -22.49 -6.58
C ILE A 221 -5.85 -23.37 -5.56
N ARG A 222 -6.53 -23.84 -4.51
CA ARG A 222 -5.92 -24.70 -3.47
C ARG A 222 -5.44 -26.05 -4.03
N GLU A 223 -6.21 -26.65 -4.93
CA GLU A 223 -5.81 -27.87 -5.62
C GLU A 223 -4.60 -27.64 -6.51
N PHE A 224 -4.58 -26.55 -7.29
CA PHE A 224 -3.44 -26.20 -8.14
C PHE A 224 -2.16 -25.97 -7.34
N THR A 225 -2.25 -25.24 -6.22
CA THR A 225 -1.06 -24.96 -5.41
C THR A 225 -0.59 -26.17 -4.60
N SER A 226 -1.48 -27.11 -4.28
CA SER A 226 -1.13 -28.38 -3.62
C SER A 226 -0.55 -29.45 -4.56
N GLN A 227 -0.63 -29.27 -5.88
CA GLN A 227 -0.03 -30.21 -6.83
C GLN A 227 1.50 -30.25 -6.64
N ALA A 228 2.02 -31.47 -6.45
CA ALA A 228 3.42 -31.74 -6.21
C ALA A 228 4.30 -31.09 -7.31
N GLY A 229 5.28 -30.30 -6.88
CA GLY A 229 6.25 -29.65 -7.77
C GLY A 229 6.09 -28.14 -7.93
N LEU A 230 4.95 -27.53 -7.53
CA LEU A 230 4.85 -26.06 -7.52
C LEU A 230 5.81 -25.45 -6.50
N GLY A 231 5.87 -26.04 -5.30
CA GLY A 231 6.78 -25.63 -4.23
C GLY A 231 8.27 -25.78 -4.59
N GLU A 232 8.64 -26.84 -5.31
CA GLU A 232 10.02 -27.02 -5.80
C GLU A 232 10.36 -26.00 -6.89
N LYS A 233 9.43 -25.72 -7.81
CA LYS A 233 9.57 -24.70 -8.85
C LYS A 233 9.61 -23.28 -8.31
N ILE A 234 8.95 -23.00 -7.18
CA ILE A 234 9.04 -21.72 -6.46
C ILE A 234 10.41 -21.56 -5.79
N MET A 235 10.97 -22.64 -5.23
CA MET A 235 12.29 -22.63 -4.60
C MET A 235 13.44 -22.55 -5.60
N GLU A 236 13.30 -23.11 -6.80
CA GLU A 236 14.38 -23.18 -7.79
C GLU A 236 14.97 -21.80 -8.16
N PRO A 237 14.18 -20.74 -8.43
CA PRO A 237 14.69 -19.37 -8.62
C PRO A 237 15.28 -18.75 -7.34
N LEU A 238 14.82 -19.13 -6.15
CA LEU A 238 15.37 -18.65 -4.88
C LEU A 238 16.71 -19.33 -4.55
N MET A 239 16.94 -20.52 -5.08
CA MET A 239 18.20 -21.28 -4.95
C MET A 239 19.18 -21.04 -6.10
N SER A 240 18.70 -20.49 -7.21
CA SER A 240 19.51 -20.04 -8.35
C SER A 240 19.99 -18.61 -8.11
N SER A 241 21.28 -18.34 -8.30
CA SER A 241 21.85 -16.98 -8.21
C SER A 241 21.34 -16.01 -9.30
N ASN A 242 20.50 -16.50 -10.22
CA ASN A 242 19.90 -15.72 -11.30
C ASN A 242 18.42 -15.52 -10.97
N GLY A 243 18.01 -14.25 -10.80
CA GLY A 243 16.71 -13.83 -10.27
C GLY A 243 15.44 -14.32 -11.03
N PRO A 244 14.24 -13.93 -10.56
CA PRO A 244 12.99 -14.61 -10.84
C PRO A 244 12.51 -14.41 -12.29
N GLN A 245 12.76 -15.39 -13.17
CA GLN A 245 12.19 -15.44 -14.53
C GLN A 245 10.92 -16.31 -14.65
N THR A 246 10.50 -17.02 -13.60
CA THR A 246 9.41 -18.01 -13.68
C THR A 246 8.01 -17.48 -13.31
N ALA A 247 7.91 -16.32 -12.67
CA ALA A 247 6.63 -15.75 -12.22
C ALA A 247 5.62 -15.48 -13.36
N PRO A 248 6.00 -14.90 -14.53
CA PRO A 248 5.02 -14.52 -15.56
C PRO A 248 4.28 -15.70 -16.22
N ALA A 249 4.94 -16.86 -16.34
CA ALA A 249 4.34 -18.04 -16.95
C ALA A 249 3.34 -18.73 -16.01
N LEU A 250 3.59 -18.66 -14.70
CA LEU A 250 2.69 -19.17 -13.67
C LEU A 250 1.44 -18.29 -13.57
N GLU A 251 1.61 -16.97 -13.55
CA GLU A 251 0.51 -16.00 -13.58
C GLU A 251 -0.39 -16.19 -14.81
N ALA A 252 0.20 -16.35 -16.01
CA ALA A 252 -0.56 -16.54 -17.24
C ALA A 252 -1.39 -17.83 -17.24
N ASN A 253 -0.85 -18.95 -16.71
CA ASN A 253 -1.59 -20.21 -16.61
C ASN A 253 -2.77 -20.11 -15.66
N LEU A 254 -2.57 -19.41 -14.54
CA LEU A 254 -3.59 -19.25 -13.52
C LEU A 254 -4.72 -18.32 -13.97
N HIS A 255 -4.39 -17.19 -14.62
CA HIS A 255 -5.39 -16.31 -15.21
C HIS A 255 -6.29 -17.05 -16.21
N ALA A 256 -5.71 -17.86 -17.10
CA ALA A 256 -6.48 -18.66 -18.05
C ALA A 256 -7.45 -19.66 -17.36
N ARG A 257 -7.06 -20.21 -16.20
CA ARG A 257 -7.91 -21.12 -15.42
C ARG A 257 -9.01 -20.40 -14.67
N ILE A 258 -8.73 -19.24 -14.07
CA ILE A 258 -9.73 -18.39 -13.43
C ILE A 258 -10.78 -17.97 -14.46
N ASP A 259 -10.33 -17.51 -15.64
CA ASP A 259 -11.24 -17.13 -16.73
C ASP A 259 -12.10 -18.32 -17.18
N ALA A 260 -11.53 -19.53 -17.29
CA ALA A 260 -12.28 -20.74 -17.61
C ALA A 260 -13.29 -21.13 -16.52
N ALA A 261 -12.92 -21.02 -15.24
CA ALA A 261 -13.80 -21.32 -14.12
C ALA A 261 -14.98 -20.34 -14.04
N VAL A 262 -14.74 -19.05 -14.29
CA VAL A 262 -15.78 -18.01 -14.34
C VAL A 262 -16.68 -18.16 -15.56
N ALA A 263 -16.14 -18.62 -16.69
CA ALA A 263 -16.90 -18.79 -17.94
C ALA A 263 -17.75 -20.07 -18.00
N THR A 264 -17.53 -21.04 -17.10
CA THR A 264 -18.27 -22.31 -17.11
C THR A 264 -19.69 -22.10 -16.56
N PRO A 265 -20.75 -22.28 -17.37
CA PRO A 265 -22.13 -22.20 -16.87
C PRO A 265 -22.35 -23.28 -15.81
N LEU A 266 -22.88 -22.89 -14.65
CA LEU A 266 -23.36 -23.86 -13.67
C LEU A 266 -24.55 -24.58 -14.32
N THR A 267 -24.34 -25.79 -14.82
CA THR A 267 -25.44 -26.69 -15.17
C THR A 267 -26.03 -27.21 -13.88
N ASP A 268 -27.31 -26.90 -13.64
CA ASP A 268 -28.11 -27.39 -12.50
C ASP A 268 -28.12 -28.92 -12.39
#